data_AF-A0A1Q6LP00-F1
#
_entry.id   AF-A0A1Q6LP00-F1
#
_cell.length_a   1.000
_cell.length_b   1.000
_cell.length_c   1.000
_cell.angle_alpha   90.00
_cell.angle_beta   90.00
_cell.angle_gamma   90.00
#
_symmetry.space_group_name_H-M   'P 1'
#
loop_
_entity.id
_entity.type
_entity.pdbx_description
1 polymer ?
#
loop_
_entity_poly.entity_id
_entity_poly.type
_entity_poly.pdbx_seq_one_letter_code
_entity_poly.pdbx_strand_id
1 'polypeptide(L)'
;MGANTALSTLIVSNNHLPSLDLRANTALAAVNLGQQTITVNATQQDNVFYAPVDGLAADGVVYQDTEKYENGNFVTADYALMQNGFTYEYATGSDLAGAMTVDVTVVKDFYQVRFYGDETKNVLLSAVAVNSGQTAVAPTDFALPQCKALAGWSDTLENITADKEVYALYTDDHHYAVTAFSTDGVATISCTGGCGVDTRTVTFLDCLNAKTGSDRYEQLLDVNGDGIINARDYVLLDRQFNAAK
;
A
#
# COMPACT_ATOMS: atom_id res chain seq x y z
N MET A 1 20.73 -7.26 -39.77
CA MET A 1 21.56 -6.81 -40.93
C MET A 1 22.64 -7.84 -41.31
N GLY A 2 22.35 -9.15 -41.31
CA GLY A 2 23.39 -10.19 -41.27
C GLY A 2 24.11 -10.58 -42.56
N ALA A 3 24.20 -9.73 -43.58
CA ALA A 3 24.77 -10.14 -44.88
C ALA A 3 25.57 -9.06 -45.63
N ASN A 4 26.07 -8.01 -44.94
CA ASN A 4 26.91 -7.01 -45.60
C ASN A 4 28.39 -7.26 -45.33
N THR A 5 29.06 -7.97 -46.24
CA THR A 5 30.49 -8.34 -46.12
C THR A 5 31.45 -7.21 -46.47
N ALA A 6 30.97 -6.09 -47.02
CA ALA A 6 31.79 -4.95 -47.40
C ALA A 6 31.79 -3.82 -46.34
N LEU A 7 30.93 -3.91 -45.32
CA LEU A 7 30.79 -2.87 -44.30
C LEU A 7 31.96 -2.95 -43.31
N SER A 8 32.83 -1.94 -43.32
CA SER A 8 34.00 -1.85 -42.44
C SER A 8 33.78 -0.96 -41.22
N THR A 9 32.78 -0.08 -41.25
CA THR A 9 32.44 0.80 -40.13
C THR A 9 30.92 0.85 -39.96
N LEU A 10 30.47 0.67 -38.73
CA LEU A 10 29.06 0.75 -38.37
C LEU A 10 28.87 1.81 -37.28
N ILE A 11 28.01 2.79 -37.53
CA ILE A 11 27.62 3.79 -36.55
C ILE A 11 26.11 3.64 -36.33
N VAL A 12 25.73 3.32 -35.10
CA VAL A 12 24.33 3.12 -34.70
C VAL A 12 24.07 3.99 -33.48
N SER A 13 23.60 5.20 -33.72
CA SER A 13 23.37 6.18 -32.65
C SER A 13 22.01 6.84 -32.86
N ASN A 14 21.25 7.03 -31.78
CA ASN A 14 19.94 7.67 -31.79
C ASN A 14 18.93 6.97 -32.71
N ASN A 15 18.78 5.64 -32.54
CA ASN A 15 17.77 4.85 -33.25
C ASN A 15 16.81 4.18 -32.26
N HIS A 16 15.89 3.35 -32.78
CA HIS A 16 14.86 2.65 -31.99
C HIS A 16 15.07 1.14 -31.99
N LEU A 17 16.32 0.71 -31.83
CA LEU A 17 16.66 -0.70 -31.86
C LEU A 17 16.51 -1.32 -30.46
N PRO A 18 15.64 -2.34 -30.28
CA PRO A 18 15.59 -3.07 -29.03
C PRO A 18 16.79 -4.01 -28.87
N SER A 19 17.39 -4.46 -29.97
CA SER A 19 18.55 -5.34 -29.98
C SER A 19 19.39 -5.12 -31.23
N LEU A 20 20.67 -5.46 -31.13
CA LEU A 20 21.60 -5.42 -32.26
C LEU A 20 22.56 -6.59 -32.15
N ASP A 21 22.44 -7.58 -33.04
CA ASP A 21 23.37 -8.71 -33.10
C ASP A 21 24.41 -8.48 -34.19
N LEU A 22 25.67 -8.37 -33.78
CA LEU A 22 26.83 -8.16 -34.66
C LEU A 22 27.72 -9.40 -34.78
N ARG A 23 27.39 -10.54 -34.15
CA ARG A 23 28.25 -11.75 -34.07
C ARG A 23 28.69 -12.29 -35.44
N ALA A 24 27.85 -12.14 -36.46
CA ALA A 24 28.14 -12.60 -37.82
C ALA A 24 28.95 -11.60 -38.68
N ASN A 25 29.18 -10.38 -38.21
CA ASN A 25 29.78 -9.30 -38.99
C ASN A 25 31.30 -9.23 -38.75
N THR A 26 32.04 -10.18 -39.31
CA THR A 26 33.49 -10.30 -39.13
C THR A 26 34.34 -9.28 -39.91
N ALA A 27 33.73 -8.56 -40.85
CA ALA A 27 34.41 -7.55 -41.67
C ALA A 27 34.46 -6.15 -41.01
N LEU A 28 33.73 -5.95 -39.91
CA LEU A 28 33.72 -4.66 -39.20
C LEU A 28 35.09 -4.40 -38.56
N ALA A 29 35.59 -3.18 -38.73
CA ALA A 29 36.82 -2.69 -38.10
C ALA A 29 36.54 -1.61 -37.04
N ALA A 30 35.36 -0.98 -37.07
CA ALA A 30 34.93 -0.02 -36.08
C ALA A 30 33.40 -0.06 -35.87
N VAL A 31 32.98 -0.01 -34.62
CA VAL A 31 31.57 0.08 -34.21
C VAL A 31 31.44 1.26 -33.25
N ASN A 32 30.54 2.19 -33.55
CA ASN A 32 30.15 3.26 -32.64
C ASN A 32 28.69 3.08 -32.27
N LEU A 33 28.45 2.74 -31.01
CA LEU A 33 27.11 2.64 -30.44
C LEU A 33 26.79 3.96 -29.74
N GLY A 34 25.68 4.57 -30.12
CA GLY A 34 25.04 5.63 -29.36
C GLY A 34 23.75 5.12 -28.72
N GLN A 35 23.11 6.02 -27.98
CA GLN A 35 21.86 5.76 -27.28
C GLN A 35 20.77 5.25 -28.23
N GLN A 36 20.05 4.22 -27.79
CA GLN A 36 18.83 3.76 -28.44
C GLN A 36 17.63 4.10 -27.56
N THR A 37 16.47 4.31 -28.18
CA THR A 37 15.23 4.61 -27.48
C THR A 37 14.09 3.77 -28.03
N ILE A 38 13.38 3.04 -27.17
CA ILE A 38 12.17 2.32 -27.57
C ILE A 38 10.96 2.84 -26.80
N THR A 39 9.76 2.59 -27.31
CA THR A 39 8.51 2.88 -26.61
C THR A 39 7.71 1.59 -26.46
N VAL A 40 7.25 1.33 -25.24
CA VAL A 40 6.49 0.12 -24.89
C VAL A 40 5.17 0.50 -24.24
N ASN A 41 4.12 -0.29 -24.50
CA ASN A 41 2.86 -0.17 -23.78
C ASN A 41 2.90 -1.16 -22.61
N ALA A 42 3.11 -0.65 -21.40
CA ALA A 42 3.17 -1.49 -20.22
C ALA A 42 1.77 -1.90 -19.76
N THR A 43 1.71 -3.03 -19.06
CA THR A 43 0.50 -3.51 -18.39
C THR A 43 0.79 -3.76 -16.92
N GLN A 44 -0.27 -3.87 -16.12
CA GLN A 44 -0.19 -4.10 -14.69
C GLN A 44 -1.12 -5.24 -14.28
N GLN A 45 -0.62 -6.09 -13.39
CA GLN A 45 -1.40 -7.09 -12.67
C GLN A 45 -0.87 -7.22 -11.25
N ASP A 46 -1.74 -7.08 -10.24
CA ASP A 46 -1.42 -7.31 -8.83
C ASP A 46 -0.15 -6.57 -8.34
N ASN A 47 -0.05 -5.27 -8.62
CA ASN A 47 1.11 -4.42 -8.36
C ASN A 47 2.44 -4.85 -9.02
N VAL A 48 2.39 -5.77 -9.98
CA VAL A 48 3.51 -6.10 -10.86
C VAL A 48 3.27 -5.49 -12.23
N PHE A 49 4.32 -4.90 -12.78
CA PHE A 49 4.33 -4.19 -14.05
C PHE A 49 5.11 -4.97 -15.09
N TYR A 50 4.58 -4.99 -16.30
CA TYR A 50 5.12 -5.75 -17.42
C TYR A 50 5.30 -4.82 -18.61
N ALA A 51 6.55 -4.64 -19.02
CA ALA A 51 6.94 -3.84 -20.18
C ALA A 51 7.40 -4.78 -21.31
N PRO A 52 6.53 -5.11 -22.28
CA PRO A 52 6.85 -6.06 -23.34
C PRO A 52 7.82 -5.47 -24.37
N VAL A 53 8.81 -6.26 -24.78
CA VAL A 53 9.72 -5.96 -25.90
C VAL A 53 9.81 -7.15 -26.84
N ASP A 54 9.18 -7.02 -28.01
CA ASP A 54 9.11 -8.10 -28.98
C ASP A 54 10.48 -8.44 -29.58
N GLY A 55 10.76 -9.75 -29.66
CA GLY A 55 11.96 -10.27 -30.32
C GLY A 55 13.28 -10.04 -29.59
N LEU A 56 13.25 -9.58 -28.35
CA LEU A 56 14.42 -9.40 -27.51
C LEU A 56 14.83 -10.73 -26.85
N ALA A 57 16.03 -11.20 -27.18
CA ALA A 57 16.56 -12.45 -26.64
C ALA A 57 17.11 -12.23 -25.22
N ALA A 58 16.68 -13.07 -24.28
CA ALA A 58 17.01 -12.89 -22.87
C ALA A 58 18.52 -13.04 -22.57
N ASP A 59 19.24 -13.86 -23.33
CA ASP A 59 20.69 -14.05 -23.21
C ASP A 59 21.50 -12.81 -23.66
N GLY A 60 20.89 -11.92 -24.43
CA GLY A 60 21.49 -10.67 -24.84
C GLY A 60 21.33 -9.54 -23.82
N VAL A 61 20.38 -9.62 -22.88
CA VAL A 61 20.20 -8.58 -21.85
C VAL A 61 21.24 -8.79 -20.75
N VAL A 62 22.19 -7.86 -20.65
CA VAL A 62 23.32 -7.98 -19.71
C VAL A 62 23.21 -7.04 -18.51
N TYR A 63 22.38 -6.01 -18.62
CA TYR A 63 22.00 -5.12 -17.54
C TYR A 63 20.57 -4.62 -17.77
N GLN A 64 19.88 -4.30 -16.67
CA GLN A 64 18.53 -3.75 -16.68
C GLN A 64 18.22 -3.12 -15.32
N ASP A 65 17.45 -2.02 -15.30
CA ASP A 65 17.00 -1.42 -14.05
C ASP A 65 15.87 -2.22 -13.37
N THR A 66 15.10 -2.98 -14.16
CA THR A 66 14.01 -3.82 -13.65
C THR A 66 14.52 -5.13 -13.04
N GLU A 67 13.74 -5.72 -12.14
CA GLU A 67 14.09 -6.91 -11.37
C GLU A 67 14.43 -8.11 -12.25
N LYS A 68 13.71 -8.30 -13.36
CA LYS A 68 13.97 -9.41 -14.30
C LYS A 68 13.40 -9.14 -15.70
N TYR A 69 13.98 -9.82 -16.70
CA TYR A 69 13.40 -9.93 -18.03
C TYR A 69 13.02 -11.39 -18.26
N GLU A 70 11.73 -11.67 -18.43
CA GLU A 70 11.22 -13.02 -18.66
C GLU A 70 10.00 -13.00 -19.59
N ASN A 71 9.86 -14.05 -20.40
CA ASN A 71 8.71 -14.23 -21.29
C ASN A 71 8.41 -13.00 -22.18
N GLY A 72 9.44 -12.29 -22.65
CA GLY A 72 9.27 -11.11 -23.51
C GLY A 72 9.01 -9.80 -22.75
N ASN A 73 9.05 -9.80 -21.42
CA ASN A 73 8.70 -8.65 -20.60
C ASN A 73 9.84 -8.28 -19.64
N PHE A 74 10.12 -6.99 -19.53
CA PHE A 74 10.76 -6.45 -18.33
C PHE A 74 9.71 -6.40 -17.23
N VAL A 75 10.01 -7.00 -16.08
CA VAL A 75 9.09 -7.21 -14.97
C VAL A 75 9.61 -6.48 -13.74
N THR A 76 8.76 -5.64 -13.14
CA THR A 76 9.10 -4.86 -11.96
C THR A 76 7.92 -4.63 -11.04
N ALA A 77 8.16 -4.47 -9.74
CA ALA A 77 7.19 -3.93 -8.79
C ALA A 77 7.41 -2.43 -8.52
N ASP A 78 8.46 -1.83 -9.09
CA ASP A 78 8.75 -0.41 -8.96
C ASP A 78 7.93 0.42 -9.96
N TYR A 79 6.89 1.06 -9.43
CA TYR A 79 6.03 1.95 -10.21
C TYR A 79 6.77 3.17 -10.78
N ALA A 80 7.88 3.61 -10.17
CA ALA A 80 8.65 4.75 -10.65
C ALA A 80 9.29 4.48 -12.01
N LEU A 81 9.70 3.23 -12.28
CA LEU A 81 10.23 2.83 -13.59
C LEU A 81 9.16 2.90 -14.69
N MET A 82 7.89 2.69 -14.34
CA MET A 82 6.78 2.83 -15.29
C MET A 82 6.39 4.28 -15.53
N GLN A 83 6.67 5.19 -14.60
CA GLN A 83 6.43 6.63 -14.77
C GLN A 83 7.57 7.33 -15.52
N ASN A 84 8.81 7.01 -15.17
CA ASN A 84 9.99 7.73 -15.64
C ASN A 84 10.66 7.07 -16.84
N GLY A 85 10.27 5.83 -17.17
CA GLY A 85 11.04 4.97 -18.04
C GLY A 85 12.19 4.30 -17.29
N PHE A 86 12.91 3.45 -18.01
CA PHE A 86 14.04 2.68 -17.47
C PHE A 86 15.02 2.33 -18.58
N THR A 87 16.21 1.88 -18.22
CA THR A 87 17.27 1.52 -19.16
C THR A 87 17.62 0.04 -19.05
N TYR A 88 18.03 -0.54 -20.17
CA TYR A 88 18.72 -1.82 -20.20
C TYR A 88 19.90 -1.78 -21.17
N GLU A 89 20.83 -2.73 -21.00
CA GLU A 89 21.96 -2.91 -21.92
C GLU A 89 21.88 -4.27 -22.61
N TYR A 90 22.14 -4.25 -23.92
CA TYR A 90 22.10 -5.43 -24.77
C TYR A 90 23.47 -5.76 -25.35
N ALA A 91 23.95 -6.98 -25.14
CA ALA A 91 25.20 -7.47 -25.71
C ALA A 91 25.09 -7.56 -27.24
N THR A 92 25.96 -6.83 -27.94
CA THR A 92 26.00 -6.87 -29.40
C THR A 92 26.76 -8.07 -29.95
N GLY A 93 27.53 -8.74 -29.09
CA GLY A 93 28.41 -9.84 -29.46
C GLY A 93 29.59 -9.44 -30.35
N SER A 94 29.96 -8.16 -30.37
CA SER A 94 31.17 -7.64 -31.00
C SER A 94 32.18 -7.20 -29.92
N ASP A 95 33.45 -7.53 -30.11
CA ASP A 95 34.54 -7.04 -29.24
C ASP A 95 34.96 -5.59 -29.56
N LEU A 96 34.37 -4.97 -30.59
CA LEU A 96 34.72 -3.62 -31.06
C LEU A 96 34.00 -2.51 -30.31
N ALA A 97 32.94 -2.83 -29.58
CA ALA A 97 32.16 -1.90 -28.77
C ALA A 97 31.58 -2.62 -27.55
N GLY A 98 31.21 -1.85 -26.52
CA GLY A 98 30.49 -2.39 -25.36
C GLY A 98 29.06 -2.85 -25.68
N ALA A 99 28.29 -3.12 -24.64
CA ALA A 99 26.86 -3.34 -24.78
C ALA A 99 26.15 -2.08 -25.29
N MET A 100 25.05 -2.29 -26.01
CA MET A 100 24.19 -1.22 -26.51
C MET A 100 23.22 -0.80 -25.42
N THR A 101 23.28 0.47 -25.01
CA THR A 101 22.32 1.04 -24.05
C THR A 101 21.01 1.40 -24.75
N VAL A 102 19.89 0.98 -24.16
CA VAL A 102 18.54 1.23 -24.65
C VAL A 102 17.70 1.86 -23.54
N ASP A 103 17.21 3.07 -23.78
CA ASP A 103 16.23 3.71 -22.91
C ASP A 103 14.82 3.36 -23.35
N VAL A 104 14.00 2.98 -22.38
CA VAL A 104 12.63 2.55 -22.56
C VAL A 104 11.71 3.67 -22.10
N THR A 105 11.01 4.28 -23.05
CA THR A 105 9.86 5.14 -22.77
C THR A 105 8.64 4.25 -22.54
N VAL A 106 8.00 4.40 -21.39
CA VAL A 106 6.82 3.60 -21.04
C VAL A 106 5.55 4.41 -21.28
N VAL A 107 4.63 3.84 -22.05
CA VAL A 107 3.24 4.28 -22.13
C VAL A 107 2.43 3.37 -21.21
N LYS A 108 1.66 3.97 -20.29
CA LYS A 108 0.83 3.25 -19.33
C LYS A 108 -0.61 3.74 -19.35
N ASP A 109 -1.55 2.83 -19.12
CA ASP A 109 -2.97 3.12 -18.88
C ASP A 109 -3.41 2.51 -17.53
N PHE A 110 -2.53 2.67 -16.53
CA PHE A 110 -2.76 2.28 -15.15
C PHE A 110 -2.19 3.36 -14.22
N TYR A 111 -2.75 3.42 -13.01
CA TYR A 111 -2.50 4.49 -12.05
C TYR A 111 -2.34 3.92 -10.64
N GLN A 112 -1.51 4.58 -9.84
CA GLN A 112 -1.27 4.20 -8.46
C GLN A 112 -2.10 5.07 -7.51
N VAL A 113 -2.83 4.41 -6.62
CA VAL A 113 -3.50 5.02 -5.48
C VAL A 113 -2.66 4.75 -4.23
N ARG A 114 -2.19 5.81 -3.58
CA ARG A 114 -1.42 5.76 -2.34
C ARG A 114 -2.33 6.08 -1.16
N PHE A 115 -2.39 5.16 -0.21
CA PHE A 115 -3.25 5.24 0.97
C PHE A 115 -2.43 5.69 2.17
N TYR A 116 -2.84 6.79 2.79
CA TYR A 116 -2.17 7.40 3.93
C TYR A 116 -2.99 7.28 5.22
N GLY A 117 -2.29 7.25 6.36
CA GLY A 117 -2.91 7.08 7.67
C GLY A 117 -3.79 8.25 8.12
N ASP A 118 -3.51 9.46 7.63
CA ASP A 118 -4.25 10.68 7.95
C ASP A 118 -3.95 11.81 6.93
N GLU A 119 -4.59 12.96 7.11
CA GLU A 119 -4.46 14.14 6.23
C GLU A 119 -3.01 14.67 6.14
N THR A 120 -2.15 14.39 7.13
CA THR A 120 -0.75 14.83 7.09
C THR A 120 0.08 14.07 6.06
N LYS A 121 -0.40 12.90 5.62
CA LYS A 121 0.26 12.02 4.64
C LYS A 121 1.69 11.61 5.01
N ASN A 122 2.01 11.59 6.31
CA ASN A 122 3.33 11.21 6.80
C ASN A 122 3.54 9.69 6.83
N VAL A 123 2.46 8.92 6.99
CA VAL A 123 2.50 7.45 7.06
C VAL A 123 1.79 6.88 5.86
N LEU A 124 2.55 6.30 4.93
CA LEU A 124 2.01 5.52 3.82
C LEU A 124 1.61 4.13 4.34
N LEU A 125 0.33 3.80 4.25
CA LEU A 125 -0.21 2.49 4.64
C LEU A 125 -0.05 1.47 3.52
N SER A 126 -0.37 1.87 2.28
CA SER A 126 -0.28 0.98 1.11
C SER A 126 -0.25 1.80 -0.18
N ALA A 127 0.22 1.17 -1.26
CA ALA A 127 0.13 1.70 -2.61
C ALA A 127 -0.39 0.59 -3.53
N VAL A 128 -1.46 0.88 -4.28
CA VAL A 128 -2.12 -0.09 -5.16
C VAL A 128 -2.22 0.51 -6.55
N ALA A 129 -1.74 -0.23 -7.54
CA ALA A 129 -1.91 0.09 -8.95
C ALA A 129 -3.18 -0.57 -9.50
N VAL A 130 -3.94 0.20 -10.28
CA VAL A 130 -5.15 -0.26 -10.95
C VAL A 130 -5.15 0.21 -12.40
N ASN A 131 -5.75 -0.59 -13.29
CA ASN A 131 -5.94 -0.15 -14.67
C ASN A 131 -6.94 1.01 -14.73
N SER A 132 -6.80 1.85 -15.76
CA SER A 132 -7.66 3.01 -15.99
C SER A 132 -9.14 2.65 -15.93
N GLY A 133 -9.89 3.42 -15.15
CA GLY A 133 -11.33 3.23 -14.92
C GLY A 133 -11.70 2.14 -13.91
N GLN A 134 -10.73 1.44 -13.32
CA GLN A 134 -11.02 0.45 -12.26
C GLN A 134 -11.15 1.08 -10.86
N THR A 135 -11.64 0.28 -9.92
CA THR A 135 -11.75 0.64 -8.50
C THR A 135 -10.54 0.15 -7.72
N ALA A 136 -9.92 1.04 -6.94
CA ALA A 136 -8.85 0.68 -6.01
C ALA A 136 -9.41 0.03 -4.75
N VAL A 137 -8.77 -1.06 -4.33
CA VAL A 137 -9.12 -1.75 -3.08
C VAL A 137 -8.27 -1.16 -1.95
N ALA A 138 -8.94 -0.60 -0.94
CA ALA A 138 -8.28 -0.06 0.24
C ALA A 138 -7.61 -1.16 1.08
N PRO A 139 -6.50 -0.86 1.78
CA PRO A 139 -5.92 -1.79 2.73
C PRO A 139 -6.88 -2.03 3.91
N THR A 140 -6.99 -3.28 4.33
CA THR A 140 -7.78 -3.68 5.51
C THR A 140 -6.92 -4.01 6.74
N ASP A 141 -5.63 -4.26 6.53
CA ASP A 141 -4.69 -4.64 7.58
C ASP A 141 -3.77 -3.46 7.89
N PHE A 142 -4.24 -2.57 8.77
CA PHE A 142 -3.42 -1.49 9.32
C PHE A 142 -3.88 -1.13 10.74
N ALA A 143 -2.96 -0.59 11.53
CA ALA A 143 -3.26 -0.18 12.89
C ALA A 143 -4.17 1.06 12.89
N LEU A 144 -5.35 0.93 13.49
CA LEU A 144 -6.23 2.06 13.72
C LEU A 144 -5.70 2.92 14.88
N PRO A 145 -5.87 4.26 14.83
CA PRO A 145 -5.60 5.11 15.97
C PRO A 145 -6.46 4.71 17.18
N GLN A 146 -5.99 5.03 18.38
CA GLN A 146 -6.67 4.69 19.63
C GLN A 146 -8.10 5.24 19.65
N CYS A 147 -9.07 4.37 19.93
CA CYS A 147 -10.50 4.71 20.01
C CYS A 147 -11.07 5.39 18.75
N LYS A 148 -10.53 5.03 17.59
CA LYS A 148 -11.02 5.47 16.29
C LYS A 148 -11.45 4.28 15.46
N ALA A 149 -12.58 4.44 14.77
CA ALA A 149 -12.99 3.55 13.70
C ALA A 149 -12.74 4.23 12.35
N LEU A 150 -12.38 3.45 11.34
CA LEU A 150 -12.30 3.95 9.96
C LEU A 150 -13.70 4.27 9.45
N ALA A 151 -13.95 5.55 9.18
CA ALA A 151 -15.20 6.02 8.60
C ALA A 151 -15.19 5.96 7.06
N GLY A 152 -14.00 6.04 6.46
CA GLY A 152 -13.83 5.97 5.02
C GLY A 152 -12.49 6.57 4.59
N TRP A 153 -12.41 6.92 3.30
CA TRP A 153 -11.24 7.57 2.70
C TRP A 153 -11.61 8.96 2.20
N SER A 154 -10.61 9.84 2.10
CA SER A 154 -10.76 11.25 1.75
C SER A 154 -11.35 11.52 0.35
N ASP A 155 -11.34 10.53 -0.53
CA ASP A 155 -11.82 10.65 -1.90
C ASP A 155 -12.35 9.29 -2.41
N THR A 156 -13.08 9.30 -3.51
CA THR A 156 -13.55 8.10 -4.18
C THR A 156 -12.39 7.23 -4.67
N LEU A 157 -12.56 5.93 -4.47
CA LEU A 157 -11.66 4.88 -4.94
C LEU A 157 -12.13 4.26 -6.26
N GLU A 158 -13.27 4.71 -6.80
CA GLU A 158 -13.86 4.21 -8.04
C GLU A 158 -13.38 5.00 -9.26
N ASN A 159 -13.37 4.34 -10.43
CA ASN A 159 -13.06 4.95 -11.73
C ASN A 159 -11.76 5.77 -11.72
N ILE A 160 -10.65 5.12 -11.34
CA ILE A 160 -9.35 5.78 -11.24
C ILE A 160 -8.78 6.04 -12.64
N THR A 161 -8.54 7.31 -12.98
CA THR A 161 -7.99 7.73 -14.29
C THR A 161 -6.73 8.61 -14.15
N ALA A 162 -6.18 8.71 -12.94
CA ALA A 162 -4.97 9.46 -12.63
C ALA A 162 -4.35 8.92 -11.33
N ASP A 163 -3.05 9.13 -11.17
CA ASP A 163 -2.37 8.85 -9.90
C ASP A 163 -3.01 9.68 -8.77
N LYS A 164 -3.26 9.03 -7.63
CA LYS A 164 -4.02 9.63 -6.54
C LYS A 164 -3.40 9.31 -5.19
N GLU A 165 -3.53 10.27 -4.28
CA GLU A 165 -3.25 10.07 -2.87
C GLU A 165 -4.53 10.27 -2.07
N VAL A 166 -4.86 9.31 -1.23
CA VAL A 166 -6.02 9.34 -0.34
C VAL A 166 -5.56 9.12 1.09
N TYR A 167 -6.33 9.62 2.05
CA TYR A 167 -6.05 9.42 3.48
C TYR A 167 -7.28 8.93 4.23
N ALA A 168 -7.03 8.20 5.31
CA ALA A 168 -8.09 7.65 6.15
C ALA A 168 -8.83 8.76 6.92
N LEU A 169 -10.15 8.65 6.95
CA LEU A 169 -11.04 9.47 7.75
C LEU A 169 -11.57 8.62 8.91
N TYR A 170 -11.56 9.18 10.11
CA TYR A 170 -11.93 8.45 11.33
C TYR A 170 -13.11 9.08 12.05
N THR A 171 -13.91 8.24 12.72
CA THR A 171 -14.90 8.64 13.73
C THR A 171 -14.46 8.15 15.11
N ASP A 172 -14.95 8.82 16.15
CA ASP A 172 -14.78 8.34 17.53
C ASP A 172 -15.48 6.99 17.70
N ASP A 173 -14.79 6.05 18.33
CA ASP A 173 -15.28 4.69 18.61
C ASP A 173 -14.97 4.31 20.06
N HIS A 174 -15.66 5.01 20.97
CA HIS A 174 -15.50 4.82 22.41
C HIS A 174 -16.42 3.71 22.91
N HIS A 175 -15.83 2.75 23.60
CA HIS A 175 -16.52 1.66 24.28
C HIS A 175 -16.33 1.82 25.77
N TYR A 176 -17.39 2.03 26.55
CA TYR A 176 -17.27 2.30 27.99
C TYR A 176 -17.59 1.05 28.82
N ALA A 177 -16.83 0.87 29.89
CA ALA A 177 -17.08 -0.15 30.90
C ALA A 177 -16.69 0.37 32.29
N VAL A 178 -17.13 -0.32 33.33
CA VAL A 178 -16.54 -0.14 34.66
C VAL A 178 -15.10 -0.66 34.59
N THR A 179 -14.13 0.22 34.82
CA THR A 179 -12.70 -0.10 34.76
C THR A 179 -12.06 -0.17 36.14
N ALA A 180 -12.70 0.39 37.16
CA ALA A 180 -12.35 0.19 38.56
C ALA A 180 -13.58 0.27 39.45
N PHE A 181 -13.54 -0.42 40.60
CA PHE A 181 -14.55 -0.31 41.64
C PHE A 181 -13.86 -0.28 43.01
N SER A 182 -14.02 0.81 43.74
CA SER A 182 -13.37 1.03 45.03
C SER A 182 -14.13 0.35 46.18
N THR A 183 -13.44 0.13 47.30
CA THR A 183 -14.02 -0.52 48.48
C THR A 183 -15.09 0.32 49.19
N ASP A 184 -15.13 1.63 48.94
CA ASP A 184 -16.18 2.55 49.38
C ASP A 184 -17.35 2.63 48.39
N GLY A 185 -17.37 1.78 47.36
CA GLY A 185 -18.51 1.61 46.47
C GLY A 185 -18.59 2.65 45.35
N VAL A 186 -17.45 3.17 44.89
CA VAL A 186 -17.37 4.10 43.75
C VAL A 186 -16.86 3.36 42.52
N ALA A 187 -17.66 3.34 41.47
CA ALA A 187 -17.30 2.80 40.17
C ALA A 187 -16.64 3.88 39.31
N THR A 188 -15.50 3.56 38.70
CA THR A 188 -14.90 4.35 37.63
C THR A 188 -15.34 3.75 36.30
N ILE A 189 -16.01 4.55 35.48
CA ILE A 189 -16.39 4.21 34.11
C ILE A 189 -15.48 4.98 33.17
N SER A 190 -14.79 4.27 32.30
CA SER A 190 -13.94 4.89 31.28
C SER A 190 -13.94 4.08 30.00
N CYS A 191 -13.47 4.71 28.93
CA CYS A 191 -13.30 4.05 27.65
C CYS A 191 -12.29 2.88 27.78
N THR A 192 -12.70 1.68 27.38
CA THR A 192 -11.90 0.45 27.42
C THR A 192 -10.71 0.50 26.46
N GLY A 193 -10.80 1.33 25.40
CA GLY A 193 -9.67 1.61 24.53
C GLY A 193 -8.59 2.48 25.18
N GLY A 194 -8.82 2.98 26.41
CA GLY A 194 -7.81 3.63 27.24
C GLY A 194 -7.50 5.08 26.88
N CYS A 195 -8.33 5.74 26.06
CA CYS A 195 -8.11 7.14 25.66
C CYS A 195 -8.35 8.14 26.80
N GLY A 196 -8.97 7.71 27.91
CA GLY A 196 -9.31 8.57 29.06
C GLY A 196 -10.45 9.57 28.82
N VAL A 197 -10.93 9.71 27.58
CA VAL A 197 -12.07 10.57 27.22
C VAL A 197 -13.32 10.13 27.98
N ASP A 198 -14.06 11.12 28.50
CA ASP A 198 -15.30 10.98 29.26
C ASP A 198 -15.24 10.00 30.44
N THR A 199 -14.06 9.88 31.07
CA THR A 199 -13.93 9.14 32.33
C THR A 199 -14.79 9.79 33.41
N ARG A 200 -15.64 9.00 34.06
CA ARG A 200 -16.52 9.45 35.14
C ARG A 200 -16.54 8.48 36.30
N THR A 201 -16.91 8.98 37.47
CA THR A 201 -17.15 8.15 38.66
C THR A 201 -18.63 8.16 39.01
N VAL A 202 -19.12 7.01 39.45
CA VAL A 202 -20.50 6.84 39.89
C VAL A 202 -20.49 6.13 41.23
N THR A 203 -21.07 6.75 42.26
CA THR A 203 -21.26 6.12 43.56
C THR A 203 -22.38 5.10 43.44
N PHE A 204 -22.09 3.83 43.70
CA PHE A 204 -23.07 2.74 43.58
C PHE A 204 -24.33 3.00 44.42
N LEU A 205 -24.15 3.58 45.61
CA LEU A 205 -25.25 3.86 46.53
C LEU A 205 -26.27 4.86 45.96
N ASP A 206 -25.84 5.79 45.12
CA ASP A 206 -26.74 6.76 44.47
C ASP A 206 -27.68 6.07 43.45
N CYS A 207 -27.19 4.96 42.88
CA CYS A 207 -27.91 4.10 41.95
C CYS A 207 -28.66 2.95 42.64
N LEU A 208 -28.54 2.78 43.96
CA LEU A 208 -29.15 1.64 44.66
C LEU A 208 -30.67 1.63 44.49
N ASN A 209 -31.20 0.47 44.09
CA ASN A 209 -32.59 0.20 43.74
C ASN A 209 -33.11 1.00 42.52
N ALA A 210 -32.23 1.64 41.74
CA ALA A 210 -32.61 2.23 40.48
C ALA A 210 -32.98 1.13 39.48
N LYS A 211 -34.03 1.39 38.68
CA LYS A 211 -34.53 0.47 37.66
C LYS A 211 -34.30 1.05 36.28
N THR A 212 -34.26 0.21 35.25
CA THR A 212 -34.19 0.66 33.86
C THR A 212 -35.21 1.77 33.58
N GLY A 213 -34.74 2.88 33.01
CA GLY A 213 -35.55 4.08 32.73
C GLY A 213 -35.58 5.13 33.84
N SER A 214 -34.97 4.88 35.00
CA SER A 214 -34.78 5.89 36.06
C SER A 214 -33.57 6.79 35.76
N ASP A 215 -33.65 8.08 36.09
CA ASP A 215 -32.53 9.02 35.93
C ASP A 215 -31.28 8.63 36.73
N ARG A 216 -31.48 7.87 37.81
CA ARG A 216 -30.40 7.33 38.67
C ARG A 216 -29.85 5.98 38.20
N TYR A 217 -30.37 5.42 37.12
CA TYR A 217 -29.97 4.11 36.62
C TYR A 217 -28.76 4.26 35.68
N GLU A 218 -27.60 3.76 36.10
CA GLU A 218 -26.41 3.62 35.27
C GLU A 218 -26.33 2.17 34.78
N GLN A 219 -26.56 1.97 33.48
CA GLN A 219 -26.64 0.64 32.88
C GLN A 219 -25.37 -0.19 33.11
N LEU A 220 -24.20 0.46 33.14
CA LEU A 220 -22.92 -0.22 33.36
C LEU A 220 -22.75 -0.76 34.79
N LEU A 221 -23.59 -0.32 35.74
CA LEU A 221 -23.62 -0.87 37.10
C LEU A 221 -24.61 -2.02 37.27
N ASP A 222 -25.49 -2.27 36.29
CA ASP A 222 -26.39 -3.44 36.27
C ASP A 222 -25.68 -4.62 35.59
N VAL A 223 -24.71 -5.20 36.31
CA VAL A 223 -23.80 -6.21 35.77
C VAL A 223 -24.52 -7.54 35.51
N ASN A 224 -25.57 -7.83 36.27
CA ASN A 224 -26.35 -9.06 36.09
C ASN A 224 -27.45 -8.94 35.02
N GLY A 225 -27.81 -7.71 34.62
CA GLY A 225 -28.75 -7.41 33.54
C GLY A 225 -30.22 -7.68 33.88
N ASP A 226 -30.59 -7.71 35.17
CA ASP A 226 -31.98 -7.92 35.62
C ASP A 226 -32.83 -6.65 35.58
N GLY A 227 -32.24 -5.52 35.19
CA GLY A 227 -32.90 -4.23 35.07
C GLY A 227 -33.00 -3.47 36.39
N ILE A 228 -32.35 -3.93 37.47
CA ILE A 228 -32.41 -3.34 38.80
C ILE A 228 -31.03 -3.37 39.46
N ILE A 229 -30.42 -2.19 39.66
CA ILE A 229 -29.15 -2.07 40.37
C ILE A 229 -29.36 -2.36 41.86
N ASN A 230 -28.85 -3.48 42.34
CA ASN A 230 -29.05 -3.93 43.72
C ASN A 230 -27.81 -4.63 44.31
N ALA A 231 -27.95 -5.18 45.51
CA ALA A 231 -26.83 -5.82 46.22
C ALA A 231 -26.16 -6.95 45.42
N ARG A 232 -26.87 -7.60 44.49
CA ARG A 232 -26.28 -8.61 43.60
C ARG A 232 -25.23 -7.99 42.68
N ASP A 233 -25.53 -6.86 42.06
CA ASP A 233 -24.58 -6.15 41.20
C ASP A 233 -23.38 -5.64 41.98
N TYR A 234 -23.62 -5.11 43.18
CA TYR A 234 -22.54 -4.69 44.07
C TYR A 234 -21.57 -5.85 44.34
N VAL A 235 -22.08 -7.03 44.70
CA VAL A 235 -21.25 -8.20 44.99
C VAL A 235 -20.50 -8.70 43.76
N LEU A 236 -21.08 -8.58 42.56
CA LEU A 236 -20.41 -8.94 41.31
C LEU A 236 -19.26 -7.97 40.99
N LEU A 237 -19.51 -6.66 41.10
CA LEU A 237 -18.48 -5.63 40.93
C LEU A 237 -17.37 -5.77 41.96
N ASP A 238 -17.72 -5.88 43.24
CA ASP A 238 -16.73 -6.04 44.32
C ASP A 238 -15.89 -7.31 44.13
N ARG A 239 -16.52 -8.42 43.74
CA ARG A 239 -15.78 -9.65 43.41
C ARG A 239 -14.85 -9.44 42.20
N GLN A 240 -15.30 -8.73 41.17
CA GLN A 240 -14.51 -8.52 39.97
C GLN A 240 -13.26 -7.67 40.23
N PHE A 241 -13.38 -6.63 41.06
CA PHE A 241 -12.32 -5.62 41.21
C PHE A 241 -11.55 -5.70 42.54
N ASN A 242 -12.12 -6.31 43.58
CA ASN A 242 -11.53 -6.32 44.93
C ASN A 242 -11.28 -7.73 45.50
N ALA A 243 -11.65 -8.83 44.83
CA ALA A 243 -11.51 -10.19 45.38
C ALA A 243 -10.07 -10.69 45.68
N ALA A 244 -9.04 -9.91 45.32
CA ALA A 244 -7.64 -10.24 45.54
C ALA A 244 -6.86 -9.19 46.37
N LYS A 245 -7.55 -8.25 47.02
CA LYS A 245 -6.98 -7.33 48.02
C LYS A 245 -7.28 -7.83 49.43
#